data_AF-A0A3M8C740-F1
#
_entry.id   AF-A0A3M8C740-F1
#
_cell.length_a   1.000
_cell.length_b   1.000
_cell.length_c   1.000
_cell.angle_alpha   90.00
_cell.angle_beta   90.00
_cell.angle_gamma   90.00
#
_symmetry.space_group_name_H-M   'P 1'
#
loop_
_entity.id
_entity.type
_entity.pdbx_description
1 polymer ?
#
loop_
_entity_poly.entity_id
_entity_poly.type
_entity_poly.pdbx_seq_one_letter_code
_entity_poly.pdbx_strand_id
1 'polypeptide(L)' 'MEQNVEFFASWREAAYIRRKMKSSNIQYSIQQIQGKSNILFVFPKVSISQYVYLHILFGTKAGGTSK' A
#
# COMPACT_ATOMS: atom_id res chain seq x y z
N MET A 1 -17.89 5.01 0.18
CA MET A 1 -16.97 5.30 1.29
C MET A 1 -15.56 5.26 0.72
N GLU A 2 -14.90 6.41 0.64
CA GLU A 2 -13.49 6.51 0.23
C GLU A 2 -12.64 6.46 1.50
N GLN A 3 -11.72 5.50 1.59
CA GLN A 3 -10.79 5.39 2.72
C GLN A 3 -9.36 5.56 2.22
N ASN A 4 -8.55 6.23 3.02
CA ASN A 4 -7.10 6.22 2.85
C ASN A 4 -6.58 4.95 3.51
N VAL A 5 -5.78 4.18 2.76
CA VAL A 5 -5.28 2.89 3.21
C VAL A 5 -3.77 2.91 3.18
N GLU A 6 -3.17 2.38 4.23
CA GLU A 6 -1.74 2.39 4.42
C GLU A 6 -1.19 0.98 4.58
N PHE A 7 -0.03 0.73 3.98
CA PHE A 7 0.65 -0.56 4.07
C PHE A 7 2.15 -0.39 4.25
N PHE A 8 2.73 -1.20 5.14
CA PHE A 8 4.17 -1.26 5.33
C PHE A 8 4.76 -2.39 4.50
N ALA A 9 5.88 -2.12 3.85
CA ALA A 9 6.64 -3.11 3.11
C ALA A 9 8.14 -2.92 3.33
N SER A 10 8.90 -4.01 3.39
CA SER A 10 10.36 -3.93 3.28
C SER A 10 10.78 -3.50 1.87
N TRP A 11 12.04 -3.06 1.71
CA TRP A 11 12.59 -2.70 0.40
C TRP A 11 12.47 -3.82 -0.65
N ARG A 12 12.69 -5.08 -0.23
CA ARG A 12 12.58 -6.24 -1.12
C ARG A 12 11.15 -6.44 -1.61
N GLU A 13 10.17 -6.24 -0.74
CA GLU A 13 8.74 -6.37 -1.07
C GLU A 13 8.25 -5.21 -1.91
N ALA A 14 8.68 -3.98 -1.61
CA ALA A 14 8.30 -2.79 -2.35
C ALA A 14 8.64 -2.90 -3.85
N ALA A 15 9.79 -3.50 -4.19
CA ALA A 15 10.16 -3.74 -5.59
C ALA A 15 9.23 -4.75 -6.28
N TYR A 16 8.76 -5.77 -5.56
CA TYR A 16 7.78 -6.74 -6.07
C TYR A 16 6.39 -6.10 -6.24
N ILE A 17 5.93 -5.39 -5.21
CA ILE A 17 4.63 -4.71 -5.17
C ILE A 17 4.57 -3.64 -6.27
N ARG A 18 5.59 -2.81 -6.44
CA ARG A 18 5.65 -1.80 -7.50
C ARG A 18 5.49 -2.40 -8.90
N ARG A 19 6.02 -3.60 -9.15
CA ARG A 19 5.82 -4.32 -10.42
C ARG A 19 4.38 -4.77 -10.61
N LYS A 20 3.72 -5.28 -9.58
CA LYS A 20 2.30 -5.66 -9.61
C LYS A 20 1.37 -4.44 -9.74
N MET A 21 1.74 -3.33 -9.11
CA MET A 21 1.00 -2.08 -9.17
C MET A 21 1.10 -1.38 -10.52
N LYS A 22 2.16 -1.61 -11.32
CA LYS A 22 2.27 -1.05 -12.67
C LYS A 22 1.10 -1.44 -13.59
N SER A 23 0.53 -2.63 -13.40
CA SER A 23 -0.64 -3.08 -14.17
C SER A 23 -1.96 -2.60 -13.59
N SER A 24 -1.96 -1.98 -12.42
CA SER A 24 -3.16 -1.43 -11.79
C SER A 24 -3.19 0.08 -11.94
N ASN A 25 -4.30 0.65 -12.43
CA ASN A 25 -4.52 2.11 -12.44
C ASN A 25 -4.87 2.67 -11.05
N ILE A 26 -4.33 2.08 -9.98
CA ILE A 26 -4.58 2.50 -8.60
C ILE A 26 -3.54 3.57 -8.26
N GLN A 27 -3.99 4.74 -7.85
CA GLN A 27 -3.12 5.82 -7.41
C GLN A 27 -2.53 5.50 -6.03
N TYR A 28 -1.23 5.75 -5.85
CA TYR A 28 -0.55 5.61 -4.57
C TYR A 28 0.65 6.54 -4.47
N SER A 29 1.08 6.81 -3.24
CA SER A 29 2.36 7.44 -2.95
C SER A 29 3.22 6.52 -2.07
N ILE A 30 4.53 6.72 -2.15
CA ILE A 30 5.50 5.97 -1.37
C ILE A 30 6.21 6.95 -0.44
N GLN A 31 6.26 6.63 0.85
CA GLN A 31 6.97 7.40 1.86
C GLN A 31 8.00 6.53 2.56
N GLN A 32 9.25 7.01 2.63
CA GLN A 32 10.27 6.40 3.46
C GLN A 32 10.22 7.06 4.84
N ILE A 33 9.97 6.27 5.88
CA ILE A 33 9.96 6.78 7.24
C ILE A 33 11.40 6.82 7.76
N GLN A 34 11.86 8.01 8.17
CA GLN A 34 13.20 8.17 8.73
C GLN A 34 13.40 7.26 9.94
N GLY A 35 14.54 6.58 9.99
CA GLY A 35 14.87 5.64 11.07
C GLY A 35 14.16 4.28 10.97
N LYS A 36 13.29 4.04 9.97
CA LYS A 36 12.71 2.72 9.71
C LYS A 36 13.25 2.13 8.41
N SER A 37 13.54 0.83 8.46
CA SER A 37 13.94 0.04 7.27
C SER A 37 12.77 -0.27 6.33
N ASN A 38 11.55 0.09 6.73
CA ASN A 38 10.32 -0.17 6.00
C ASN A 38 9.84 1.08 5.27
N ILE A 39 9.18 0.83 4.15
CA ILE A 39 8.57 1.81 3.27
C ILE A 39 7.06 1.79 3.54
N LEU A 40 6.44 2.97 3.55
CA LEU A 40 5.01 3.16 3.65
C LEU A 40 4.41 3.40 2.26
N PHE A 41 3.38 2.63 1.92
CA PHE A 41 2.54 2.88 0.76
C PHE A 41 1.24 3.51 1.22
N VAL A 42 0.87 4.65 0.63
CA VAL A 42 -0.36 5.38 0.95
C VAL A 42 -1.25 5.39 -0.29
N PHE A 43 -2.46 4.87 -0.13
CA PHE A 43 -3.46 4.76 -1.17
C PHE A 43 -4.64 5.70 -0.85
N PRO A 44 -4.78 6.84 -1.56
CA PRO A 44 -5.92 7.72 -1.37
C PRO A 44 -7.16 7.18 -2.08
N LYS A 45 -8.33 7.44 -1.49
CA LYS A 45 -9.66 7.23 -2.13
C LYS A 45 -9.88 5.82 -2.71
N VAL A 46 -9.55 4.81 -1.91
CA VAL A 46 -9.62 3.42 -2.35
C VAL A 46 -11.07 2.93 -2.33
N SER A 47 -11.53 2.32 -3.43
CA SER A 47 -12.82 1.62 -3.47
C SER A 47 -12.76 0.29 -2.71
N ILE A 48 -13.91 -0.30 -2.35
CA ILE A 48 -13.94 -1.58 -1.62
C ILE A 48 -13.22 -2.69 -2.41
N SER A 49 -13.42 -2.77 -3.73
CA SER A 49 -12.74 -3.75 -4.57
C SER A 49 -11.23 -3.56 -4.61
N GLN A 50 -10.77 -2.30 -4.68
CA GLN A 50 -9.34 -1.98 -4.61
C GLN A 50 -8.77 -2.30 -3.23
N TYR A 51 -9.51 -2.04 -2.16
CA TYR A 51 -9.11 -2.36 -0.79
C TYR A 51 -8.86 -3.87 -0.61
N VAL A 52 -9.78 -4.71 -1.09
CA VAL A 52 -9.63 -6.17 -1.08
C VAL A 52 -8.41 -6.60 -1.89
N TYR A 53 -8.22 -6.04 -3.09
CA TYR A 53 -7.05 -6.32 -3.92
C TYR A 53 -5.73 -5.97 -3.21
N LEU A 54 -5.66 -4.80 -2.57
CA LEU A 54 -4.47 -4.36 -1.85
C LEU A 54 -4.18 -5.28 -0.65
N HIS A 55 -5.19 -5.74 0.09
CA HIS A 55 -5.00 -6.72 1.17
C HIS A 55 -4.50 -8.07 0.67
N ILE A 56 -4.91 -8.51 -0.52
CA ILE A 56 -4.35 -9.73 -1.14
C ILE A 56 -2.88 -9.49 -1.54
N LEU A 57 -2.57 -8.31 -2.08
CA LEU A 57 -1.23 -7.99 -2.57
C LEU A 57 -0.20 -7.79 -1.45
N PHE A 58 -0.59 -7.10 -0.38
CA PHE A 58 0.26 -6.78 0.77
C PHE A 58 0.16 -7.85 1.89
N GLY A 59 -0.84 -8.72 1.85
CA GLY A 59 -1.12 -9.72 2.88
C GLY A 59 -1.59 -9.10 4.19
N THR A 60 -1.30 -9.74 5.32
CA THR A 60 -1.67 -9.28 6.67
C THR A 60 -0.89 -8.04 7.15
N LYS A 61 -0.09 -7.41 6.28
CA LYS A 61 0.84 -6.31 6.60
C LYS A 61 0.21 -4.92 6.48
N ALA A 62 -1.11 -4.85 6.62
CA ALA A 62 -1.85 -3.60 6.60
C ALA A 62 -1.37 -2.70 7.73
N GLY A 63 -0.90 -1.51 7.37
CA GLY A 63 -0.40 -0.49 8.28
C GLY A 63 -1.52 0.30 8.93
N GLY A 64 -2.61 -0.36 9.33
CA GLY A 64 -3.78 0.29 9.90
C GLY A 64 -4.53 1.21 8.93
N THR A 65 -5.84 1.29 9.11
CA THR A 65 -6.65 2.36 8.51
C THR A 65 -6.43 3.62 9.37
N SER A 66 -5.75 4.63 8.86
CA SER A 66 -5.72 5.92 9.55
C SER A 66 -7.15 6.50 9.48
N LYS A 67 -7.77 6.59 10.67
CA LYS A 67 -9.16 7.03 10.87
C LYS A 67 -9.27 8.55 10.73
#